data_AF-L0AF11-F1
#
_entry.id   AF-L0AF11-F1
#
_cell.length_a   1.000
_cell.length_b   1.000
_cell.length_c   1.000
_cell.angle_alpha   90.00
_cell.angle_beta   90.00
_cell.angle_gamma   90.00
#
_symmetry.space_group_name_H-M   'P 1'
#
loop_
_entity.id
_entity.type
_entity.pdbx_description
1 polymer ?
#
loop_
_entity_poly.entity_id
_entity_poly.type
_entity_poly.pdbx_seq_one_letter_code
_entity_poly.pdbx_strand_id
1 'polypeptide(L)'
;MTQNPLTAMFDAQRVALEQTQTITHDALEAQQTSMSAMADAVETSESLVESNAEFTKGAIHASFDALEASMPEGSVDFDEMRELVDDGFDSATETQSQSIEAALEAIEESEAAYDEFAENYAEAVDSSFDAALEAHEQFEENVSTVTQNVEQAADEFDVSA
;
A
#
# COMPACT_ATOMS: atom_id res chain seq x y z
N MET A 1 -12.88 -17.81 -41.96
CA MET A 1 -11.84 -16.87 -41.52
C MET A 1 -10.94 -17.63 -40.56
N THR A 2 -9.98 -18.37 -41.11
CA THR A 2 -8.93 -18.99 -40.31
C THR A 2 -8.06 -17.85 -39.79
N GLN A 3 -8.10 -17.60 -38.48
CA GLN A 3 -7.14 -16.70 -37.84
C GLN A 3 -5.75 -17.11 -38.29
N ASN A 4 -5.03 -16.18 -38.93
CA ASN A 4 -3.64 -16.42 -39.29
C ASN A 4 -2.87 -16.65 -37.97
N PRO A 5 -2.06 -17.72 -37.85
CA PRO A 5 -1.27 -17.98 -36.65
C PRO A 5 -0.37 -16.80 -36.23
N LEU A 6 -0.02 -15.92 -37.18
CA LEU A 6 0.67 -14.65 -36.89
C LEU A 6 -0.21 -13.66 -36.13
N THR A 7 -1.46 -13.46 -36.53
CA THR A 7 -2.42 -12.58 -35.84
C THR A 7 -2.68 -13.07 -34.41
N ALA A 8 -2.87 -14.38 -34.23
CA ALA A 8 -3.06 -14.94 -32.89
C ALA A 8 -1.84 -14.74 -31.97
N MET A 9 -0.62 -14.72 -32.52
CA MET A 9 0.59 -14.40 -31.78
C MET A 9 0.66 -12.93 -31.39
N PHE A 10 0.31 -12.00 -32.28
CA PHE A 10 0.24 -10.57 -31.98
C PHE A 10 -0.82 -10.25 -30.92
N ASP A 11 -1.98 -10.89 -31.00
CA ASP A 11 -3.03 -10.75 -29.97
C ASP A 11 -2.52 -11.23 -28.60
N ALA A 12 -1.83 -12.37 -28.55
CA ALA A 12 -1.25 -12.87 -27.30
C ALA A 12 -0.18 -11.91 -26.73
N GLN A 13 0.61 -11.27 -27.59
CA GLN A 13 1.60 -10.27 -27.18
C GLN A 13 0.94 -9.00 -26.65
N ARG A 14 -0.11 -8.49 -27.31
CA ARG A 14 -0.90 -7.34 -26.85
C ARG A 14 -1.48 -7.61 -25.45
N VAL A 15 -2.14 -8.76 -25.27
CA VAL A 15 -2.69 -9.15 -23.96
C VAL A 15 -1.60 -9.25 -22.88
N ALA A 16 -0.43 -9.78 -23.22
CA ALA A 16 0.68 -9.86 -22.27
C ALA A 16 1.21 -8.48 -21.85
N LEU A 17 1.24 -7.51 -22.77
CA LEU A 17 1.64 -6.13 -22.49
C LEU A 17 0.61 -5.43 -21.58
N GLU A 18 -0.68 -5.48 -21.94
CA GLU A 18 -1.78 -4.92 -21.13
C GLU A 18 -1.80 -5.52 -19.72
N GLN A 19 -1.56 -6.83 -19.61
CA GLN A 19 -1.46 -7.51 -18.32
C GLN A 19 -0.26 -7.02 -17.49
N THR A 20 0.88 -6.75 -18.13
CA THR A 20 2.07 -6.23 -17.42
C THR A 20 1.83 -4.81 -16.92
N GLN A 21 1.15 -3.97 -17.71
CA GLN A 21 0.71 -2.64 -17.29
C GLN A 21 -0.20 -2.75 -16.06
N THR A 22 -1.23 -3.59 -16.12
CA THR A 22 -2.16 -3.81 -15.01
C THR A 22 -1.44 -4.28 -13.74
N ILE A 23 -0.56 -5.27 -13.86
CA ILE A 23 0.25 -5.76 -12.73
C ILE A 23 1.10 -4.65 -12.11
N THR A 24 1.59 -3.71 -12.94
CA THR A 24 2.39 -2.57 -12.44
C THR A 24 1.52 -1.62 -11.62
N HIS A 25 0.33 -1.27 -12.11
CA HIS A 25 -0.65 -0.47 -11.36
C HIS A 25 -1.06 -1.16 -10.06
N ASP A 26 -1.43 -2.44 -10.14
CA ASP A 26 -1.81 -3.24 -8.96
C ASP A 26 -0.69 -3.26 -7.90
N ALA A 27 0.57 -3.33 -8.33
CA ALA A 27 1.71 -3.32 -7.42
C ALA A 27 1.88 -1.97 -6.70
N LEU A 28 1.64 -0.85 -7.40
CA LEU A 28 1.69 0.49 -6.82
C LEU A 28 0.57 0.68 -5.80
N GLU A 29 -0.65 0.28 -6.14
CA GLU A 29 -1.82 0.34 -5.25
C GLU A 29 -1.66 -0.57 -4.03
N ALA A 30 -1.09 -1.76 -4.20
CA ALA A 30 -0.80 -2.67 -3.10
C ALA A 30 0.21 -2.06 -2.10
N GLN A 31 1.22 -1.35 -2.61
CA GLN A 31 2.20 -0.67 -1.77
C GLN A 31 1.58 0.52 -1.02
N GLN A 32 0.74 1.33 -1.69
CA GLN A 32 -0.02 2.42 -1.07
C GLN A 32 -0.92 1.89 0.06
N THR A 33 -1.69 0.84 -0.23
CA THR A 33 -2.55 0.17 0.76
C THR A 33 -1.76 -0.33 1.96
N SER A 34 -0.55 -0.86 1.75
CA SER A 34 0.31 -1.32 2.85
C SER A 34 0.82 -0.18 3.72
N MET A 35 1.05 1.01 3.15
CA MET A 35 1.48 2.20 3.91
C MET A 35 0.32 2.75 4.75
N SER A 36 -0.87 2.88 4.17
CA SER A 36 -2.08 3.27 4.89
C SER A 36 -2.40 2.29 6.03
N ALA A 37 -2.32 0.98 5.78
CA ALA A 37 -2.53 -0.03 6.83
C ALA A 37 -1.48 0.05 7.97
N MET A 38 -0.27 0.52 7.66
CA MET A 38 0.76 0.77 8.68
C MET A 38 0.43 2.02 9.51
N ALA A 39 -0.05 3.09 8.89
CA ALA A 39 -0.53 4.27 9.60
C ALA A 39 -1.68 3.91 10.58
N ASP A 40 -2.70 3.20 10.09
CA ASP A 40 -3.82 2.72 10.90
C ASP A 40 -3.36 1.87 12.11
N ALA A 41 -2.35 1.02 11.91
CA ALA A 41 -1.79 0.18 12.97
C ALA A 41 -1.06 0.99 14.04
N VAL A 42 -0.38 2.06 13.64
CA VAL A 42 0.31 2.98 14.56
C VAL A 42 -0.72 3.81 15.33
N GLU A 43 -1.75 4.33 14.68
CA GLU A 43 -2.87 5.05 15.32
C GLU A 43 -3.60 4.14 16.33
N THR A 44 -3.86 2.88 15.95
CA THR A 44 -4.43 1.89 16.87
C THR A 44 -3.52 1.68 18.09
N SER A 45 -2.20 1.68 17.90
CA SER A 45 -1.24 1.48 19.00
C SER A 45 -1.28 2.62 20.01
N GLU A 46 -1.54 3.86 19.58
CA GLU A 46 -1.72 5.01 20.47
C GLU A 46 -2.89 4.79 21.44
N SER A 47 -4.07 4.47 20.90
CA SER A 47 -5.27 4.23 21.72
C SER A 47 -5.10 3.08 22.72
N LEU A 48 -4.30 2.07 22.35
CA LEU A 48 -4.00 0.92 23.22
C LEU A 48 -3.07 1.30 24.36
N VAL A 49 -2.09 2.17 24.12
CA VAL A 49 -1.17 2.67 25.16
C VAL A 49 -1.96 3.41 26.25
N GLU A 50 -2.82 4.34 25.86
CA GLU A 50 -3.67 5.10 26.79
C GLU A 50 -4.58 4.16 27.59
N SER A 51 -5.31 3.29 26.90
CA SER A 51 -6.24 2.34 27.52
C SER A 51 -5.54 1.40 28.50
N ASN A 52 -4.33 0.93 28.16
CA ASN A 52 -3.55 0.05 29.02
C ASN A 52 -2.98 0.77 30.25
N ALA A 53 -2.59 2.04 30.09
CA ALA A 53 -2.15 2.89 31.20
C ALA A 53 -3.28 3.12 32.21
N GLU A 54 -4.48 3.51 31.72
CA GLU A 54 -5.66 3.69 32.57
C GLU A 54 -6.05 2.41 33.31
N PHE A 55 -6.03 1.26 32.60
CA PHE A 55 -6.33 -0.03 33.20
C PHE A 55 -5.34 -0.38 34.32
N THR A 56 -4.04 -0.17 34.08
CA THR A 56 -2.98 -0.49 35.04
C THR A 56 -3.05 0.42 36.27
N LYS A 57 -3.26 1.73 36.05
CA LYS A 57 -3.53 2.72 37.10
C LYS A 57 -4.71 2.31 37.97
N GLY A 58 -5.84 1.93 37.35
CA GLY A 58 -7.03 1.44 38.05
C GLY A 58 -6.76 0.17 38.88
N ALA A 59 -5.96 -0.77 38.37
CA ALA A 59 -5.61 -2.00 39.10
C ALA A 59 -4.70 -1.72 40.31
N ILE A 60 -3.78 -0.76 40.19
CA ILE A 60 -2.92 -0.31 41.30
C ILE A 60 -3.77 0.39 42.35
N HIS A 61 -4.68 1.28 41.96
CA HIS A 61 -5.60 1.95 42.88
C HIS A 61 -6.47 0.96 43.65
N ALA A 62 -7.04 -0.04 42.98
CA ALA A 62 -7.80 -1.11 43.65
C ALA A 62 -6.94 -1.91 44.64
N SER A 63 -5.64 -2.06 44.37
CA SER A 63 -4.70 -2.70 45.29
C SER A 63 -4.43 -1.83 46.52
N PHE A 64 -4.31 -0.52 46.34
CA PHE A 64 -4.20 0.44 47.44
C PHE A 64 -5.47 0.46 48.29
N ASP A 65 -6.67 0.47 47.69
CA ASP A 65 -7.94 0.43 48.41
C ASP A 65 -8.06 -0.83 49.30
N ALA A 66 -7.63 -1.98 48.79
CA ALA A 66 -7.64 -3.22 49.56
C ALA A 66 -6.67 -3.20 50.75
N LEU A 67 -5.50 -2.57 50.59
CA LEU A 67 -4.52 -2.39 51.66
C LEU A 67 -5.02 -1.39 52.71
N GLU A 68 -5.54 -0.25 52.27
CA GLU A 68 -6.11 0.81 53.13
C GLU A 68 -7.23 0.24 54.01
N ALA A 69 -8.14 -0.56 53.45
CA ALA A 69 -9.21 -1.22 54.19
C ALA A 69 -8.74 -2.21 55.27
N SER A 70 -7.49 -2.67 55.19
CA SER A 70 -6.91 -3.64 56.14
C SER A 70 -6.04 -2.99 57.24
N MET A 71 -5.82 -1.68 57.16
CA MET A 71 -4.95 -0.93 58.07
C MET A 71 -5.74 0.03 58.99
N PRO A 72 -5.20 0.41 60.16
CA PRO A 72 -5.77 1.48 60.98
C PRO A 72 -5.77 2.80 60.20
N GLU A 73 -6.86 3.58 60.29
CA GLU A 73 -6.96 4.88 59.62
C GLU A 73 -5.77 5.79 59.94
N GLY A 74 -5.19 6.41 58.90
CA GLY A 74 -4.08 7.36 59.02
C GLY A 74 -2.70 6.75 59.27
N SER A 75 -2.53 5.42 59.12
CA SER A 75 -1.23 4.76 59.24
C SER A 75 -0.29 5.01 58.06
N VAL A 76 -0.85 5.18 56.85
CA VAL A 76 -0.16 5.42 55.57
C VAL A 76 -0.97 6.44 54.78
N ASP A 77 -0.28 7.35 54.09
CA ASP A 77 -0.90 8.28 53.15
C ASP A 77 -0.98 7.61 51.76
N PHE A 78 -2.13 6.99 51.49
CA PHE A 78 -2.37 6.32 50.20
C PHE A 78 -2.70 7.33 49.10
N ASP A 79 -3.12 8.55 49.42
CA ASP A 79 -3.44 9.58 48.44
C ASP A 79 -2.17 10.10 47.77
N GLU A 80 -1.09 10.33 48.54
CA GLU A 80 0.23 10.67 47.99
C GLU A 80 0.78 9.55 47.07
N MET A 81 0.51 8.28 47.41
CA MET A 81 0.92 7.14 46.57
C MET A 81 0.11 7.05 45.27
N ARG A 82 -1.20 7.35 45.30
CA ARG A 82 -2.05 7.41 44.11
C ARG A 82 -1.59 8.54 43.19
N GLU A 83 -1.34 9.73 43.74
CA GLU A 83 -0.84 10.88 42.97
C GLU A 83 0.49 10.57 42.28
N LEU A 84 1.42 9.88 42.97
CA LEU A 84 2.69 9.46 42.38
C LEU A 84 2.53 8.42 41.25
N VAL A 85 1.58 7.49 41.40
CA VAL A 85 1.26 6.51 40.34
C VAL A 85 0.66 7.23 39.14
N ASP A 86 -0.28 8.15 39.39
CA ASP A 86 -0.95 8.94 38.36
C ASP A 86 0.05 9.75 37.55
N ASP A 87 0.87 10.58 38.20
CA ASP A 87 1.91 11.38 37.55
C ASP A 87 2.90 10.51 36.76
N GLY A 88 3.26 9.34 37.30
CA GLY A 88 4.19 8.42 36.66
C GLY A 88 3.63 7.82 35.36
N PHE A 89 2.37 7.38 35.37
CA PHE A 89 1.71 6.83 34.18
C PHE A 89 1.38 7.94 33.18
N ASP A 90 0.86 9.08 33.63
CA ASP A 90 0.47 10.19 32.76
C ASP A 90 1.70 10.72 32.01
N SER A 91 2.84 10.92 32.71
CA SER A 91 4.09 11.35 32.08
C SER A 91 4.65 10.34 31.08
N ALA A 92 4.56 9.04 31.40
CA ALA A 92 5.05 7.98 30.52
C ALA A 92 4.19 7.85 29.26
N THR A 93 2.86 7.86 29.42
CA THR A 93 1.88 7.81 28.34
C THR A 93 2.01 9.03 27.45
N GLU A 94 2.12 10.24 28.01
CA GLU A 94 2.30 11.47 27.23
C GLU A 94 3.58 11.42 26.38
N THR A 95 4.69 10.94 26.94
CA THR A 95 5.95 10.76 26.19
C THR A 95 5.79 9.74 25.06
N GLN A 96 5.04 8.66 25.31
CA GLN A 96 4.83 7.60 24.34
C GLN A 96 3.88 8.04 23.21
N SER A 97 2.78 8.74 23.53
CA SER A 97 1.85 9.33 22.55
C SER A 97 2.58 10.34 21.67
N GLN A 98 3.36 11.28 22.22
CA GLN A 98 4.16 12.20 21.40
C GLN A 98 5.12 11.50 20.43
N SER A 99 5.69 10.36 20.84
CA SER A 99 6.58 9.58 19.98
C SER A 99 5.81 8.86 18.86
N ILE A 100 4.59 8.42 19.14
CA ILE A 100 3.69 7.78 18.17
C ILE A 100 3.15 8.81 17.19
N GLU A 101 2.70 9.97 17.67
CA GLU A 101 2.20 11.08 16.86
C GLU A 101 3.27 11.57 15.87
N ALA A 102 4.53 11.73 16.33
CA ALA A 102 5.65 12.05 15.45
C ALA A 102 5.93 10.95 14.40
N ALA A 103 5.66 9.69 14.73
CA ALA A 103 5.79 8.59 13.77
C ALA A 103 4.64 8.58 12.75
N LEU A 104 3.41 8.90 13.18
CA LEU A 104 2.25 9.06 12.30
C LEU A 104 2.48 10.18 11.30
N GLU A 105 2.88 11.36 11.75
CA GLU A 105 3.19 12.49 10.86
C GLU A 105 4.25 12.12 9.80
N ALA A 106 5.29 11.38 10.20
CA ALA A 106 6.32 10.92 9.27
C ALA A 106 5.80 9.88 8.25
N ILE A 107 4.87 9.02 8.65
CA ILE A 107 4.23 8.05 7.74
C ILE A 107 3.31 8.79 6.76
N GLU A 108 2.48 9.71 7.24
CA GLU A 108 1.57 10.51 6.41
C GLU A 108 2.34 11.36 5.38
N GLU A 109 3.43 12.00 5.79
CA GLU A 109 4.31 12.73 4.87
C GLU A 109 4.90 11.79 3.81
N SER A 110 5.31 10.59 4.22
CA SER A 110 5.85 9.58 3.30
C SER A 110 4.79 9.01 2.35
N GLU A 111 3.54 8.87 2.80
CA GLU A 111 2.41 8.43 1.98
C GLU A 111 2.12 9.47 0.91
N ALA A 112 1.97 10.73 1.28
CA ALA A 112 1.75 11.81 0.32
C ALA A 112 2.88 11.91 -0.73
N ALA A 113 4.14 11.75 -0.30
CA ALA A 113 5.28 11.72 -1.22
C ALA A 113 5.28 10.48 -2.12
N TYR A 114 4.85 9.33 -1.60
CA TYR A 114 4.74 8.10 -2.38
C TYR A 114 3.59 8.16 -3.39
N ASP A 115 2.45 8.75 -3.05
CA ASP A 115 1.31 8.94 -3.94
C ASP A 115 1.69 9.77 -5.17
N GLU A 116 2.36 10.91 -4.95
CA GLU A 116 2.87 11.73 -6.06
C GLU A 116 3.87 10.94 -6.91
N PHE A 117 4.76 10.17 -6.29
CA PHE A 117 5.70 9.32 -7.03
C PHE A 117 4.98 8.23 -7.83
N ALA A 118 4.00 7.54 -7.23
CA ALA A 118 3.28 6.43 -7.83
C ALA A 118 2.45 6.90 -9.03
N GLU A 119 1.77 8.05 -8.92
CA GLU A 119 1.05 8.67 -10.04
C GLU A 119 1.99 8.99 -11.20
N ASN A 120 3.10 9.70 -10.92
CA ASN A 120 4.08 10.05 -11.96
C ASN A 120 4.71 8.80 -12.61
N TYR A 121 4.99 7.76 -11.82
CA TYR A 121 5.56 6.52 -12.33
C TYR A 121 4.54 5.74 -13.16
N ALA A 122 3.28 5.66 -12.71
CA ALA A 122 2.17 5.05 -13.44
C ALA A 122 1.96 5.72 -14.80
N GLU A 123 1.93 7.06 -14.85
CA GLU A 123 1.83 7.81 -16.11
C GLU A 123 3.00 7.52 -17.07
N ALA A 124 4.23 7.48 -16.55
CA ALA A 124 5.41 7.18 -17.36
C ALA A 124 5.37 5.74 -17.91
N VAL A 125 4.89 4.80 -17.11
CA VAL A 125 4.67 3.40 -17.51
C VAL A 125 3.62 3.34 -18.61
N ASP A 126 2.46 3.96 -18.40
CA ASP A 126 1.36 3.98 -19.37
C ASP A 126 1.80 4.56 -20.72
N SER A 127 2.47 5.72 -20.69
CA SER A 127 3.01 6.32 -21.92
C SER A 127 4.01 5.41 -22.64
N SER A 128 4.81 4.64 -21.89
CA SER A 128 5.77 3.69 -22.47
C SER A 128 5.07 2.47 -23.09
N PHE A 129 4.00 1.99 -22.45
CA PHE A 129 3.18 0.89 -22.95
C PHE A 129 2.40 1.30 -24.21
N ASP A 130 1.80 2.49 -24.23
CA ASP A 130 1.10 3.02 -25.40
C ASP A 130 2.05 3.12 -26.60
N ALA A 131 3.25 3.66 -26.40
CA ALA A 131 4.26 3.74 -27.46
C ALA A 131 4.70 2.35 -27.95
N ALA A 132 4.80 1.38 -27.05
CA ALA A 132 5.13 0.00 -27.42
C ALA A 132 3.99 -0.68 -28.21
N LEU A 133 2.73 -0.45 -27.83
CA LEU A 133 1.55 -0.94 -28.55
C LEU A 133 1.44 -0.33 -29.94
N GLU A 134 1.63 0.99 -30.06
CA GLU A 134 1.60 1.68 -31.36
C GLU A 134 2.69 1.15 -32.30
N ALA A 135 3.92 0.94 -31.78
CA ALA A 135 5.00 0.32 -32.54
C ALA A 135 4.67 -1.13 -32.96
N HIS A 136 4.00 -1.89 -32.09
CA HIS A 136 3.55 -3.26 -32.39
C HIS A 136 2.48 -3.29 -33.48
N GLU A 137 1.49 -2.39 -33.43
CA GLU A 137 0.46 -2.24 -34.44
C GLU A 137 1.03 -1.89 -35.81
N GLN A 138 1.96 -0.94 -35.84
CA GLN A 138 2.63 -0.57 -37.07
C GLN A 138 3.46 -1.73 -37.65
N PHE A 139 4.07 -2.56 -36.79
CA PHE A 139 4.75 -3.77 -37.24
C PHE A 139 3.77 -4.81 -37.80
N GLU A 140 2.63 -5.04 -37.16
CA GLU A 140 1.58 -5.94 -37.64
C GLU A 140 1.05 -5.52 -39.02
N GLU A 141 0.76 -4.23 -39.21
CA GLU A 141 0.33 -3.69 -40.52
C GLU A 141 1.38 -3.92 -41.62
N ASN A 142 2.65 -3.68 -41.31
CA ASN A 142 3.76 -3.91 -42.23
C ASN A 142 3.87 -5.39 -42.62
N VAL A 143 3.80 -6.31 -41.65
CA VAL A 143 3.85 -7.75 -41.89
C VAL A 143 2.64 -8.20 -42.72
N SER A 144 1.43 -7.76 -42.36
CA SER A 144 0.20 -8.05 -43.10
C SER A 144 0.30 -7.61 -44.56
N THR A 145 0.82 -6.40 -44.80
CA THR A 145 1.05 -5.87 -46.15
C THR A 145 2.05 -6.72 -46.93
N VAL A 146 3.16 -7.14 -46.31
CA VAL A 146 4.15 -8.01 -46.96
C VAL A 146 3.54 -9.37 -47.29
N THR A 147 2.78 -9.98 -46.38
CA THR A 147 2.12 -11.26 -46.62
C THR A 147 1.13 -11.17 -47.79
N GLN A 148 0.28 -10.14 -47.83
CA GLN A 148 -0.67 -9.93 -48.93
C GLN A 148 0.05 -9.74 -50.27
N ASN A 149 1.15 -8.99 -50.30
CA ASN A 149 1.95 -8.79 -51.52
C ASN A 149 2.58 -10.11 -52.01
N VAL A 150 3.04 -10.95 -51.09
CA VAL A 150 3.63 -12.27 -51.43
C VAL A 150 2.55 -13.23 -51.95
N GLU A 151 1.37 -13.26 -51.32
CA GLU A 151 0.24 -14.07 -51.79
C GLU A 151 -0.21 -13.63 -53.20
N GLN A 152 -0.35 -12.32 -53.43
CA GLN A 152 -0.72 -11.80 -54.74
C GLN A 152 0.31 -12.14 -55.83
N ALA A 153 1.61 -12.04 -55.53
CA ALA A 153 2.67 -12.41 -56.45
C ALA A 153 2.70 -13.92 -56.74
N ALA A 154 2.38 -14.76 -55.76
CA ALA A 154 2.31 -16.21 -55.93
C ALA A 154 1.10 -16.62 -56.79
N ASP A 155 -0.07 -16.02 -56.57
CA ASP A 155 -1.27 -16.24 -57.39
C ASP A 155 -1.06 -15.78 -58.84
N GLU A 156 -0.38 -14.65 -59.06
CA GLU A 156 -0.05 -14.16 -60.41
C GLU A 156 0.91 -15.11 -61.15
N PHE A 157 1.84 -15.74 -60.41
CA PHE A 157 2.76 -16.74 -60.96
C PHE A 157 2.05 -18.05 -61.33
N ASP A 158 1.10 -18.52 -60.51
CA ASP A 158 0.35 -19.77 -60.75
C ASP A 158 -0.67 -19.65 -61.90
N VAL A 159 -1.28 -18.46 -62.10
CA VAL A 159 -2.18 -18.20 -63.23
C VAL A 159 -1.43 -18.07 -64.57
N SER A 160 -0.12 -17.87 -64.54
CA SER A 160 0.73 -17.66 -65.73
C SER A 160 1.53 -18.91 -66.17
N ALA A 161 1.41 -20.04 -65.46
CA ALA A 161 2.01 -21.34 -65.77
C ALA A 161 1.01 -22.33 -66.41
#